data_AF-A0A7C1G7H6-F1
#
_entry.id   AF-A0A7C1G7H6-F1
#
_cell.length_a   1.000
_cell.length_b   1.000
_cell.length_c   1.000
_cell.angle_alpha   90.00
_cell.angle_beta   90.00
_cell.angle_gamma   90.00
#
_symmetry.space_group_name_H-M   'P 1'
#
loop_
_entity.id
_entity.type
_entity.pdbx_description
1 polymer ?
#
loop_
_entity_poly.entity_id
_entity_poly.type
_entity_poly.pdbx_seq_one_letter_code
_entity_poly.pdbx_strand_id
1 'polypeptide(L)' 'MTVSEEEIIGFLKHELGEDLIDVWKQRERRVFAKIKPAAVRRAVKALKDKYSSLRLMTISAVDHGLDFEFLYHI' A
#
# COMPACT_ATOMS: atom_id res chain seq x y z
N MET A 1 1.60 19.41 4.70
CA MET A 1 2.79 18.65 5.12
C MET A 1 3.09 17.65 4.02
N THR A 2 4.33 17.60 3.54
CA THR A 2 4.78 16.57 2.59
C THR A 2 5.22 15.35 3.39
N VAL A 3 4.48 14.25 3.28
CA VAL A 3 4.82 12.96 3.87
C VAL A 3 5.97 12.36 3.08
N SER A 4 7.04 11.91 3.73
CA SER A 4 8.18 11.28 3.04
C SER A 4 7.90 9.80 2.74
N GLU A 5 8.60 9.24 1.75
CA GLU A 5 8.46 7.81 1.44
C GLU A 5 8.93 6.93 2.61
N GLU A 6 9.99 7.33 3.30
CA GLU A 6 10.52 6.62 4.46
C GLU A 6 9.52 6.58 5.62
N GLU A 7 8.74 7.65 5.82
CA GLU A 7 7.66 7.69 6.82
C GLU A 7 6.55 6.71 6.47
N ILE A 8 6.15 6.64 5.20
CA ILE A 8 5.11 5.71 4.71
C ILE A 8 5.61 4.26 4.87
N ILE A 9 6.85 3.99 4.48
CA ILE A 9 7.48 2.67 4.59
C ILE A 9 7.54 2.24 6.07
N GLY A 10 8.00 3.11 6.96
CA GLY A 10 8.07 2.83 8.38
C GLY A 10 6.70 2.56 9.00
N PHE A 11 5.70 3.35 8.63
CA PHE A 11 4.33 3.15 9.06
C PHE A 11 3.76 1.81 8.60
N LEU A 12 3.91 1.46 7.32
CA LEU A 12 3.40 0.19 6.79
C LEU A 12 4.08 -1.02 7.45
N LYS A 13 5.39 -0.94 7.71
CA LYS A 13 6.12 -2.01 8.44
C LYS A 13 5.57 -2.20 9.85
N HIS A 14 5.31 -1.11 10.56
CA HIS A 14 4.73 -1.15 11.91
C HIS A 14 3.30 -1.72 11.92
N GLU A 15 2.42 -1.21 11.06
CA GLU A 15 1.00 -1.56 11.08
C GLU A 15 0.67 -2.95 10.54
N LEU A 16 1.47 -3.45 9.60
CA LEU A 16 1.15 -4.68 8.88
C LEU A 16 2.00 -5.88 9.32
N GLY A 17 3.19 -5.67 9.89
CA GLY A 17 4.04 -6.74 10.37
C GLY A 17 4.20 -7.86 9.34
N GLU A 18 3.86 -9.09 9.72
CA GLU A 18 3.94 -10.28 8.87
C GLU A 18 2.97 -10.30 7.67
N ASP A 19 1.98 -9.42 7.63
CA ASP A 19 1.08 -9.30 6.49
C ASP A 19 1.66 -8.44 5.36
N LEU A 20 2.74 -7.70 5.63
CA LEU A 20 3.53 -6.99 4.63
C LEU A 20 4.58 -7.93 4.04
N ILE A 21 4.39 -8.31 2.79
CA ILE A 21 5.31 -9.18 2.05
C ILE A 21 6.56 -8.41 1.66
N ASP A 22 6.38 -7.18 1.15
CA ASP A 22 7.48 -6.32 0.72
C ASP A 22 7.03 -4.85 0.71
N VAL A 23 7.98 -3.92 0.87
CA VAL A 23 7.74 -2.49 0.74
C VAL A 23 9.02 -1.76 0.32
N TRP A 24 8.92 -0.92 -0.70
CA TRP A 24 10.07 -0.16 -1.18
C TRP A 24 9.66 1.13 -1.88
N LYS A 25 10.62 2.05 -1.97
CA LYS A 25 10.53 3.25 -2.80
C LYS A 25 10.88 2.86 -4.23
N GLN A 26 9.90 2.88 -5.13
CA GLN A 26 10.16 2.61 -6.55
C GLN A 26 10.85 3.81 -7.21
N ARG A 27 10.41 5.02 -6.87
CA ARG A 27 10.99 6.31 -7.27
C ARG A 27 10.47 7.41 -6.36
N GLU A 28 10.93 8.65 -6.58
CA GLU A 28 10.39 9.83 -5.89
C GLU A 28 8.85 9.86 -6.00
N ARG A 29 8.19 10.08 -4.87
CA ARG A 29 6.73 10.14 -4.68
C ARG A 29 5.98 8.85 -5.01
N ARG A 30 6.66 7.70 -5.05
CA ARG A 30 6.03 6.41 -5.35
C ARG A 30 6.58 5.27 -4.48
N VAL A 31 5.80 4.87 -3.48
CA VAL A 31 6.02 3.69 -2.65
C VAL A 31 5.17 2.53 -3.18
N PHE A 32 5.77 1.34 -3.25
CA PHE A 32 5.05 0.09 -3.48
C PHE A 32 5.02 -0.72 -2.19
N ALA A 33 3.92 -1.42 -1.97
CA ALA A 33 3.75 -2.36 -0.88
C ALA A 33 3.06 -3.61 -1.41
N LYS A 34 3.69 -4.77 -1.25
CA LYS A 34 3.07 -6.08 -1.48
C LYS A 34 2.50 -6.56 -0.16
N ILE A 35 1.21 -6.83 -0.13
CA ILE A 35 0.46 -7.12 1.11
C ILE A 35 -0.32 -8.41 0.88
N LYS A 36 -0.40 -9.27 1.91
CA LYS A 36 -1.26 -10.46 1.87
C LYS A 36 -2.72 -10.05 1.60
N PRO A 37 -3.47 -10.80 0.76
CA PRO A 37 -4.85 -10.44 0.39
C PRO A 37 -5.77 -10.16 1.58
N ALA A 38 -5.65 -10.96 2.66
CA ALA A 38 -6.47 -10.81 3.86
C ALA A 38 -6.26 -9.47 4.61
N ALA A 39 -5.12 -8.79 4.40
CA ALA A 39 -4.75 -7.58 5.11
C ALA A 39 -4.98 -6.28 4.32
N VAL A 40 -5.35 -6.37 3.03
CA VAL A 40 -5.52 -5.19 2.16
C VAL A 40 -6.51 -4.18 2.74
N ARG A 41 -7.69 -4.65 3.20
CA ARG A 41 -8.71 -3.76 3.79
C ARG A 41 -8.19 -3.05 5.04
N ARG A 42 -7.42 -3.76 5.89
CA ARG A 42 -6.81 -3.21 7.10
C ARG A 42 -5.76 -2.16 6.74
N ALA A 43 -4.91 -2.44 5.75
CA ALA A 43 -3.88 -1.51 5.27
C ALA A 43 -4.47 -0.21 4.73
N VAL A 44 -5.49 -0.30 3.86
CA VAL A 44 -6.16 0.89 3.30
C VAL A 44 -6.83 1.71 4.41
N LYS A 45 -7.46 1.05 5.39
CA LYS A 45 -8.04 1.74 6.54
C LYS A 45 -6.98 2.47 7.37
N ALA A 46 -5.88 1.80 7.73
CA ALA A 46 -4.80 2.41 8.51
C ALA A 46 -4.19 3.63 7.80
N LEU A 47 -3.96 3.52 6.48
CA LEU A 47 -3.50 4.64 5.67
C LEU A 47 -4.51 5.80 5.66
N LYS A 48 -5.81 5.51 5.54
CA LYS A 48 -6.85 6.56 5.53
C LYS A 48 -7.00 7.26 6.88
N ASP A 49 -6.89 6.50 7.97
CA ASP A 49 -6.96 7.04 9.33
C ASP A 49 -5.75 7.93 9.63
N LYS A 50 -4.54 7.55 9.17
CA LYS A 50 -3.33 8.35 9.34
C LYS A 50 -3.28 9.58 8.42
N TYR A 51 -3.66 9.43 7.16
CA TYR A 51 -3.56 10.46 6.13
C TYR A 51 -4.95 10.93 5.71
N SER A 52 -5.46 11.97 6.39
CA SER A 52 -6.83 12.48 6.17
C SER A 52 -7.12 12.85 4.71
N SER A 53 -6.12 13.33 3.96
CA SER A 53 -6.21 13.69 2.55
C SER A 53 -6.06 12.52 1.56
N LEU A 54 -5.82 11.30 2.02
CA LEU A 54 -5.64 10.12 1.17
C LEU A 54 -6.90 9.86 0.32
N ARG A 55 -6.70 9.48 -0.95
CA ARG A 55 -7.77 9.16 -1.90
C ARG A 55 -7.43 7.89 -2.64
N LEU A 56 -8.29 6.88 -2.56
CA LEU A 56 -8.23 5.75 -3.49
C LEU A 56 -8.61 6.24 -4.89
N MET A 57 -7.65 6.24 -5.80
CA MET A 57 -7.79 6.73 -7.17
C MET A 57 -8.23 5.63 -8.12
N THR A 58 -7.53 4.49 -8.10
CA THR A 58 -7.75 3.41 -9.06
C THR A 58 -7.51 2.06 -8.39
N ILE A 59 -8.41 1.11 -8.64
CA ILE A 59 -8.14 -0.32 -8.45
C ILE A 59 -8.02 -0.92 -9.85
N SER A 60 -6.87 -1.49 -10.18
CA SER A 60 -6.66 -2.20 -11.44
C SER A 60 -6.35 -3.66 -11.15
N ALA A 61 -6.85 -4.56 -12.00
CA ALA A 61 -6.50 -5.97 -11.96
C ALA A 61 -5.61 -6.31 -13.15
N VAL A 62 -4.52 -7.03 -12.91
CA VAL A 62 -3.67 -7.63 -13.94
C VAL A 62 -3.93 -9.13 -13.92
N ASP A 63 -4.30 -9.67 -15.07
CA ASP A 63 -4.48 -11.11 -15.27
C ASP A 63 -3.14 -11.74 -15.64
N HIS A 64 -2.63 -12.64 -14.80
CA HIS A 64 -1.41 -13.42 -15.06
C HIS A 64 -1.73 -14.84 -15.56
N GLY A 65 -3.00 -15.12 -15.88
CA GLY A 65 -3.52 -16.40 -16.38
C GLY A 65 -3.86 -17.41 -15.29
N LEU A 66 -3.00 -17.56 -14.27
CA LEU A 66 -3.24 -18.46 -13.12
C LEU A 66 -3.73 -17.71 -11.87
N ASP A 67 -3.43 -16.43 -11.79
CA ASP A 67 -3.88 -15.56 -10.71
C ASP A 67 -4.15 -14.13 -11.21
N PHE A 68 -4.74 -13.34 -10.33
CA PHE A 68 -4.99 -11.93 -10.56
C PHE A 68 -4.21 -11.11 -9.54
N GLU A 69 -3.46 -10.13 -10.05
CA GLU A 69 -2.82 -9.11 -9.21
C GLU A 69 -3.72 -7.88 -9.14
N PHE A 70 -4.14 -7.53 -7.93
CA PHE A 70 -4.88 -6.29 -7.68
C PHE A 70 -3.94 -5.18 -7.23
N LEU A 71 -3.90 -4.09 -7.99
CA LEU A 71 -3.12 -2.89 -7.69
C LEU A 71 -4.05 -1.78 -7.19
N TYR A 72 -3.77 -1.29 -5.99
CA TYR A 72 -4.50 -0.21 -5.34
C TYR A 72 -3.65 1.07 -5.40
N HIS A 73 -4.13 2.06 -6.13
CA HIS A 73 -3.50 3.38 -6.24
C HIS A 73 -4.21 4.35 -5.28
N ILE A 74 -3.50 4.79 -4.24
CA ILE A 74 -4.01 5.59 -3.09
C ILE A 74 -3.16 6.83 -2.83
#